data_AF-B5VJL6-F1
#
_entry.id   AF-B5VJL6-F1
#
_cell.length_a   1.000
_cell.length_b   1.000
_cell.length_c   1.000
_cell.angle_alpha   90.00
_cell.angle_beta   90.00
_cell.angle_gamma   90.00
#
_symmetry.space_group_name_H-M   'P 1'
#
loop_
_entity.id
_entity.type
_entity.pdbx_description
1 polymer ?
#
loop_
_entity_poly.entity_id
_entity_poly.type
_entity_poly.pdbx_seq_one_letter_code
_entity_poly.pdbx_strand_id
1 'polypeptide(L)'
;FINSTQMRAMIQIHGVGDPTGCGEGFSFLKTSMKGGFVKSGSPSSNNNSSNKKGTNTHSYNVAQQQKAYDEEIAKTWYTHTKSLSISNPFEEMTNPDEINQTNKHVKTDRDDKKILKIVRKKRDENGIIQRQTIFIRDPRVIQGYIKIKEQDKEDVNKLLEEDTSKINNLEELEKQKKLLQLELANLEKSQQRRAARQNSKRNGGATRTENSVDNGSDLAGVTDGKAARNKGKNTTRRCATCGQIGHIRTNKSCPMYSSKDNPASPK
;
A
#
# COMPACT_ATOMS: atom_id res chain seq x y z
N PHE A 1 5.20 11.98 31.26
CA PHE A 1 6.00 12.04 32.49
C PHE A 1 5.64 13.23 33.38
N ILE A 2 5.89 14.50 32.99
CA ILE A 2 5.61 15.68 33.87
C ILE A 2 4.14 15.75 34.34
N ASN A 3 3.18 15.48 33.46
CA ASN A 3 1.77 15.42 33.89
C ASN A 3 1.51 14.30 34.90
N SER A 4 2.27 13.20 34.84
CA SER A 4 2.13 12.05 35.73
C SER A 4 2.73 12.30 37.10
N THR A 5 3.82 13.07 37.20
CA THR A 5 4.35 13.49 38.50
C THR A 5 3.38 14.42 39.24
N GLN A 6 2.54 15.14 38.50
CA GLN A 6 1.46 15.99 39.03
C GLN A 6 0.12 15.25 39.20
N MET A 7 0.08 13.91 39.06
CA MET A 7 -1.14 13.09 39.14
C MET A 7 -2.24 13.45 38.12
N ARG A 8 -1.87 14.11 37.01
CA ARG A 8 -2.78 14.51 35.92
C ARG A 8 -2.86 13.48 34.78
N ALA A 9 -1.98 12.48 34.78
CA ALA A 9 -1.94 11.41 33.79
C ALA A 9 -1.24 10.17 34.35
N MET A 10 -1.50 8.99 33.80
CA MET A 10 -0.73 7.78 34.10
C MET A 10 0.14 7.37 32.91
N ILE A 11 1.22 6.64 33.21
CA ILE A 11 2.08 6.00 32.21
C ILE A 11 1.84 4.48 32.20
N GLN A 12 2.25 3.79 31.15
CA GLN A 12 2.07 2.34 31.04
C GLN A 12 2.99 1.53 31.98
N ILE A 13 4.12 2.11 32.41
CA ILE A 13 5.18 1.48 33.24
C ILE A 13 5.93 0.36 32.49
N HIS A 14 5.24 -0.57 31.85
CA HIS A 14 5.83 -1.65 31.04
C HIS A 14 5.32 -1.61 29.58
N GLY A 15 5.75 -2.57 28.77
CA GLY A 15 5.28 -2.77 27.40
C GLY A 15 6.22 -2.19 26.34
N VAL A 16 5.70 -1.90 25.15
CA VAL A 16 6.50 -1.51 23.96
C VAL A 16 7.24 -0.18 24.09
N GLY A 17 6.88 0.63 25.08
CA GLY A 17 7.54 1.90 25.37
C GLY A 17 8.69 1.79 26.38
N ASP A 18 8.96 0.61 26.93
CA ASP A 18 10.12 0.36 27.78
C ASP A 18 11.40 0.38 26.91
N PRO A 19 12.34 1.29 27.18
CA PRO A 19 13.57 1.41 26.39
C PRO A 19 14.52 0.20 26.53
N THR A 20 14.37 -0.62 27.57
CA THR A 20 15.25 -1.77 27.83
C THR A 20 14.82 -3.01 27.03
N GLY A 21 13.52 -3.16 26.77
CA GLY A 21 12.95 -4.34 26.11
C GLY A 21 12.90 -5.61 26.96
N CYS A 22 13.27 -5.54 28.24
CA CYS A 22 13.31 -6.67 29.19
C CYS A 22 12.56 -6.41 30.51
N GLY A 23 11.94 -5.23 30.71
CA GLY A 23 11.20 -4.92 31.94
C GLY A 23 12.07 -4.33 33.05
N GLU A 24 13.27 -3.87 32.72
CA GLU A 24 14.21 -3.19 33.64
C GLU A 24 14.14 -1.66 33.53
N GLY A 25 13.18 -1.14 32.76
CA GLY A 25 12.97 0.28 32.55
C GLY A 25 11.51 0.69 32.59
N PHE A 26 11.28 2.00 32.59
CA PHE A 26 9.93 2.57 32.59
C PHE A 26 9.46 2.91 31.17
N SER A 27 8.27 2.43 30.82
CA SER A 27 7.50 2.88 29.67
C SER A 27 6.73 4.17 30.01
N PHE A 28 7.10 5.27 29.36
CA PHE A 28 6.43 6.58 29.54
C PHE A 28 5.26 6.82 28.59
N LEU A 29 4.80 5.78 27.87
CA LEU A 29 3.60 5.86 27.05
C LEU A 29 2.38 6.20 27.91
N LYS A 30 1.55 7.12 27.43
CA LYS A 30 0.35 7.57 28.14
C LYS A 30 -0.67 6.44 28.22
N THR A 31 -1.27 6.24 29.39
CA THR A 31 -2.40 5.32 29.59
C THR A 31 -3.64 6.03 30.14
N SER A 32 -4.80 5.42 29.94
CA SER A 32 -6.09 5.95 30.39
C SER A 32 -6.27 5.73 31.88
N MET A 33 -6.73 6.76 32.59
CA MET A 33 -7.08 6.66 34.01
C MET A 33 -8.44 5.99 34.27
N LYS A 34 -9.24 5.79 33.23
CA LYS A 34 -10.62 5.29 33.33
C LYS A 34 -10.77 3.82 32.88
N GLY A 35 -9.69 3.22 32.38
CA GLY A 35 -9.70 1.89 31.75
C GLY A 35 -9.25 0.73 32.62
N GLY A 36 -8.86 0.98 33.88
CA GLY A 36 -8.15 -0.02 34.68
C GLY A 36 -6.66 0.00 34.38
N PHE A 37 -5.84 0.13 35.44
CA PHE A 37 -4.43 -0.22 35.31
C PHE A 37 -4.31 -1.73 35.08
N VAL A 38 -3.63 -2.13 34.00
CA VAL A 38 -3.38 -3.54 33.68
C VAL A 38 -1.98 -3.87 34.18
N LYS A 39 -1.88 -4.80 35.14
CA LYS A 39 -0.59 -5.22 35.71
C LYS A 39 0.23 -6.02 34.70
N SER A 40 1.54 -5.82 34.68
CA SER A 40 2.47 -6.60 33.86
C SER A 40 2.26 -8.12 34.06
N GLY A 41 1.99 -8.84 32.96
CA GLY A 41 1.71 -10.28 32.95
C GLY A 41 0.25 -10.69 33.16
N SER A 42 -0.67 -9.75 33.39
CA SER A 42 -2.11 -10.05 33.34
C SER A 42 -2.52 -10.39 31.90
N PRO A 43 -3.43 -11.35 31.66
CA PRO A 43 -3.96 -11.58 30.33
C PRO A 43 -4.57 -10.27 29.86
N SER A 44 -3.94 -9.66 28.86
CA SER A 44 -4.49 -8.46 28.24
C SER A 44 -5.88 -8.84 27.78
N SER A 45 -6.93 -8.26 28.38
CA SER A 45 -8.26 -8.30 27.81
C SER A 45 -8.10 -7.74 26.42
N ASN A 46 -8.15 -8.62 25.42
CA ASN A 46 -8.01 -8.27 24.02
C ASN A 46 -8.87 -7.02 23.74
N ASN A 47 -8.29 -6.08 22.99
CA ASN A 47 -9.02 -5.03 22.28
C ASN A 47 -9.91 -5.65 21.18
N ASN A 48 -10.78 -6.60 21.53
CA ASN A 48 -11.91 -6.98 20.72
C ASN A 48 -13.12 -6.21 21.25
N SER A 49 -13.31 -5.03 20.68
CA SER A 49 -14.61 -4.38 20.59
C SER A 49 -15.54 -5.26 19.75
N SER A 50 -16.04 -6.35 20.33
CA SER A 50 -17.17 -7.10 19.79
C SER A 50 -17.90 -7.85 20.89
N ASN A 51 -19.07 -7.31 21.24
CA ASN A 51 -20.19 -8.00 21.89
C ASN A 51 -19.92 -8.74 23.20
N LYS A 52 -19.98 -8.01 24.32
CA LYS A 52 -20.72 -8.48 25.50
C LYS A 52 -21.58 -7.35 26.06
N LYS A 53 -22.84 -7.32 25.62
CA LYS A 53 -23.95 -6.73 26.38
C LYS A 53 -24.11 -7.55 27.66
N GLY A 54 -23.38 -7.16 28.69
CA GLY A 54 -23.56 -7.60 30.05
C GLY A 54 -23.66 -6.36 30.92
N THR A 55 -24.87 -6.01 31.30
CA THR A 55 -25.16 -5.01 32.32
C THR A 55 -24.52 -5.44 33.63
N ASN A 56 -23.42 -4.82 34.06
CA ASN A 56 -23.19 -4.50 35.47
C ASN A 56 -21.91 -3.68 35.71
N THR A 57 -22.13 -2.52 36.33
CA THR A 57 -21.32 -1.99 37.43
C THR A 57 -19.90 -1.52 37.09
N HIS A 58 -19.84 -0.32 36.52
CA HIS A 58 -18.67 0.57 36.55
C HIS A 58 -18.34 1.06 37.98
N SER A 59 -18.16 0.15 38.94
CA SER A 59 -17.46 0.50 40.18
C SER A 59 -15.98 0.24 39.95
N TYR A 60 -15.35 1.14 39.20
CA TYR A 60 -13.91 1.18 39.10
C TYR A 60 -13.38 1.48 40.50
N ASN A 61 -12.77 0.49 41.14
CA ASN A 61 -12.07 0.74 42.39
C ASN A 61 -10.78 1.50 42.08
N VAL A 62 -10.91 2.82 41.92
CA VAL A 62 -9.80 3.75 41.62
C VAL A 62 -8.70 3.57 42.66
N ALA A 63 -9.05 3.32 43.92
CA ALA A 63 -8.07 3.05 44.98
C ALA A 63 -7.29 1.75 44.75
N GLN A 64 -7.95 0.68 44.31
CA GLN A 64 -7.27 -0.58 43.97
C GLN A 64 -6.37 -0.42 42.73
N GLN A 65 -6.80 0.35 41.73
CA GLN A 65 -5.99 0.63 40.54
C GLN A 65 -4.77 1.48 40.89
N GLN A 66 -4.95 2.52 41.69
CA GLN A 66 -3.85 3.36 42.17
C GLN A 66 -2.86 2.54 42.99
N LYS A 67 -3.35 1.69 43.90
CA LYS A 67 -2.49 0.78 44.66
C LYS A 67 -1.68 -0.15 43.76
N ALA A 68 -2.32 -0.79 42.78
CA ALA A 68 -1.64 -1.67 41.83
C ALA A 68 -0.62 -0.91 40.97
N TYR A 69 -0.93 0.32 40.58
CA TYR A 69 -0.05 1.21 39.84
C TYR A 69 1.19 1.59 40.66
N ASP A 70 1.00 2.02 41.91
CA ASP A 70 2.09 2.39 42.82
C ASP A 70 2.98 1.18 43.16
N GLU A 71 2.38 0.01 43.39
CA GLU A 71 3.11 -1.25 43.58
C GLU A 71 3.97 -1.60 42.35
N GLU A 72 3.45 -1.37 41.14
CA GLU A 72 4.21 -1.64 39.93
C GLU A 72 5.32 -0.61 39.69
N ILE A 73 5.10 0.67 40.01
CA ILE A 73 6.17 1.68 40.00
C ILE A 73 7.30 1.25 40.92
N ALA A 74 6.97 0.90 42.17
CA ALA A 74 7.97 0.48 43.16
C ALA A 74 8.71 -0.78 42.68
N LYS A 75 7.99 -1.78 42.17
CA LYS A 75 8.59 -3.00 41.62
C LYS A 75 9.58 -2.67 40.50
N THR A 76 9.16 -1.90 39.50
CA THR A 76 10.01 -1.53 38.35
C THR A 76 11.20 -0.69 38.79
N TRP A 77 11.03 0.20 39.75
CA TRP A 77 12.13 0.98 40.32
C TRP A 77 13.19 0.08 40.95
N TYR A 78 12.80 -0.85 41.84
CA TYR A 78 13.76 -1.74 42.48
C TYR A 78 14.42 -2.72 41.49
N THR A 79 13.66 -3.23 40.51
CA THR A 79 14.22 -4.04 39.42
C THR A 79 15.27 -3.25 38.65
N HIS A 80 14.96 -2.02 38.25
CA HIS A 80 15.87 -1.13 37.53
C HIS A 80 17.14 -0.84 38.33
N THR A 81 17.01 -0.45 39.60
CA THR A 81 18.19 -0.17 40.44
C THR A 81 19.03 -1.43 40.66
N LYS A 82 18.39 -2.60 40.79
CA LYS A 82 19.09 -3.87 40.98
C LYS A 82 19.87 -4.27 39.73
N SER A 83 19.27 -4.15 38.53
CA SER A 83 19.97 -4.53 37.30
C SER A 83 21.20 -3.66 37.01
N LEU A 84 21.17 -2.40 37.43
CA LEU A 84 22.33 -1.50 37.35
C LEU A 84 23.37 -1.70 38.47
N SER A 85 23.05 -2.49 39.50
CA SER A 85 23.95 -2.76 40.63
C SER A 85 24.70 -4.09 40.50
N ILE A 86 24.59 -4.76 39.35
CA ILE A 86 25.25 -6.04 39.07
C ILE A 86 26.77 -5.82 38.99
N SER A 87 27.53 -6.60 39.75
CA SER A 87 29.00 -6.59 39.71
C SER A 87 29.54 -7.70 38.82
N ASN A 88 29.01 -8.92 38.96
CA ASN A 88 29.39 -10.08 38.15
C ASN A 88 28.20 -10.61 37.34
N PRO A 89 28.11 -10.27 36.03
CA PRO A 89 26.99 -10.68 35.18
C PRO A 89 26.75 -12.19 35.13
N PHE A 90 27.80 -13.02 35.20
CA PHE A 90 27.66 -14.47 35.05
C PHE A 90 27.14 -15.18 36.31
N GLU A 91 27.21 -14.53 37.47
CA GLU A 91 26.72 -15.08 38.75
C GLU A 91 25.37 -14.47 39.15
N GLU A 92 25.14 -13.19 38.81
CA GLU A 92 23.98 -12.44 39.28
C GLU A 92 22.83 -12.35 38.28
N MET A 93 23.09 -12.59 36.99
CA MET A 93 22.06 -12.61 35.94
C MET A 93 21.58 -14.03 35.67
N THR A 94 20.31 -14.14 35.27
CA THR A 94 19.74 -15.41 34.80
C THR A 94 20.46 -15.92 33.54
N ASN A 95 20.70 -15.03 32.59
CA ASN A 95 21.44 -15.31 31.37
C ASN A 95 22.00 -14.00 30.80
N PRO A 96 23.31 -13.71 30.93
CA PRO A 96 23.90 -12.46 30.45
C PRO A 96 23.89 -12.34 28.91
N ASP A 97 23.79 -13.46 28.19
CA ASP A 97 23.81 -13.50 26.72
C ASP A 97 22.40 -13.58 26.10
N GLU A 98 21.34 -13.34 26.90
CA GLU A 98 19.99 -13.38 26.36
C GLU A 98 19.68 -12.21 25.43
N ILE A 99 19.00 -12.51 24.32
CA ILE A 99 18.57 -11.49 23.35
C ILE A 99 17.09 -11.17 23.63
N ASN A 100 16.82 -9.89 23.90
CA ASN A 100 15.45 -9.41 24.15
C ASN A 100 14.51 -9.63 22.94
N GLN A 101 13.20 -9.49 23.17
CA GLN A 101 12.18 -9.83 22.17
C GLN A 101 12.30 -9.01 20.88
N THR A 102 12.66 -7.72 20.97
CA THR A 102 12.74 -6.80 19.83
C THR A 102 13.99 -7.02 18.99
N ASN A 103 15.12 -7.38 19.60
CA ASN A 103 16.34 -7.73 18.89
C ASN A 103 16.29 -9.17 18.33
N LYS A 104 15.52 -10.06 18.96
CA LYS A 104 15.37 -11.46 18.51
C LYS A 104 14.47 -11.59 17.28
N HIS A 105 13.36 -10.85 17.24
CA HIS A 105 12.35 -10.96 16.17
C HIS A 105 12.24 -9.64 15.38
N VAL A 106 13.23 -9.38 14.54
CA VAL A 106 13.27 -8.17 13.69
C VAL A 106 12.53 -8.43 12.38
N LYS A 107 11.59 -7.55 12.02
CA LYS A 107 10.93 -7.58 10.72
C LYS A 107 11.88 -7.05 9.64
N THR A 108 12.40 -7.95 8.81
CA THR A 108 13.33 -7.62 7.73
C THR A 108 12.66 -7.30 6.39
N ASP A 109 11.38 -7.62 6.24
CA ASP A 109 10.63 -7.48 5.00
C ASP A 109 9.58 -6.37 5.07
N ARG A 110 9.23 -5.85 3.89
CA ARG A 110 8.07 -4.95 3.72
C ARG A 110 6.77 -5.71 3.85
N ASP A 111 5.68 -5.01 4.19
CA ASP A 111 4.33 -5.59 4.25
C ASP A 111 3.88 -6.20 2.92
N ASP A 112 4.25 -5.56 1.81
CA ASP A 112 3.94 -6.02 0.46
C ASP A 112 4.88 -7.13 -0.04
N LYS A 113 5.97 -7.43 0.69
CA LYS A 113 7.05 -8.35 0.28
C LYS A 113 7.61 -8.05 -1.12
N LYS A 114 7.54 -6.79 -1.57
CA LYS A 114 8.00 -6.37 -2.90
C LYS A 114 9.41 -5.79 -2.85
N ILE A 115 10.10 -5.92 -3.98
CA ILE A 115 11.38 -5.27 -4.26
C ILE A 115 11.20 -4.12 -5.25
N LEU A 116 12.12 -3.16 -5.25
CA LEU A 116 12.07 -2.01 -6.15
C LEU A 116 12.95 -2.25 -7.38
N LYS A 117 12.37 -2.15 -8.57
CA LYS A 117 13.09 -2.18 -9.85
C LYS A 117 13.21 -0.77 -10.40
N ILE A 118 14.44 -0.30 -10.63
CA ILE A 118 14.69 0.99 -11.27
C ILE A 118 15.33 0.75 -12.63
N VAL A 119 14.77 1.38 -13.66
CA VAL A 119 15.30 1.33 -15.03
C VAL A 119 15.75 2.74 -15.40
N ARG A 120 17.02 2.89 -15.74
CA ARG A 120 17.65 4.16 -16.12
C ARG A 120 18.17 4.08 -17.55
N LYS A 121 18.14 5.19 -18.27
CA LYS A 121 18.81 5.35 -19.56
C LYS A 121 19.98 6.30 -19.35
N LYS A 122 21.21 5.82 -19.54
CA LYS A 122 22.44 6.61 -19.39
C LYS A 122 23.18 6.62 -20.73
N ARG A 123 23.69 7.78 -21.14
CA ARG A 123 24.63 7.87 -22.27
C ARG A 123 26.00 7.41 -21.80
N ASP A 124 26.60 6.50 -22.56
CA ASP A 124 27.96 6.03 -22.38
C ASP A 124 28.97 7.05 -22.93
N GLU A 125 30.27 6.83 -22.69
CA GLU A 125 31.38 7.66 -23.17
C GLU A 125 31.36 7.83 -24.69
N ASN A 126 30.90 6.81 -25.40
CA ASN A 126 30.77 6.81 -26.87
C ASN A 126 29.46 7.45 -27.37
N GLY A 127 28.68 8.11 -26.50
CA GLY A 127 27.41 8.77 -26.84
C GLY A 127 26.19 7.85 -27.01
N ILE A 128 26.38 6.53 -26.89
CA ILE A 128 25.32 5.52 -27.05
C ILE A 128 24.44 5.49 -25.78
N ILE A 129 23.10 5.50 -25.95
CA ILE A 129 22.16 5.39 -24.82
C ILE A 129 22.01 3.94 -24.40
N GLN A 130 22.58 3.58 -23.26
CA GLN A 130 22.44 2.28 -22.64
C GLN A 130 21.31 2.25 -21.60
N ARG A 131 20.58 1.14 -21.53
CA ARG A 131 19.53 0.92 -20.53
C ARG A 131 20.09 0.08 -19.39
N GLN A 132 20.17 0.66 -18.21
CA GLN A 132 20.57 -0.03 -16.98
C GLN A 132 19.33 -0.38 -16.16
N THR A 133 19.24 -1.62 -15.68
CA THR A 133 18.18 -2.08 -14.77
C THR A 133 18.81 -2.51 -13.45
N ILE A 134 18.37 -1.92 -12.34
CA ILE A 134 18.83 -2.26 -10.98
C ILE A 134 17.66 -2.73 -10.13
N PHE A 135 17.92 -3.71 -9.26
CA PHE A 135 16.95 -4.23 -8.29
C PHE A 135 17.43 -3.89 -6.88
N ILE A 136 16.63 -3.13 -6.14
CA ILE A 136 16.88 -2.77 -4.76
C ILE A 136 16.04 -3.68 -3.88
N ARG A 137 16.70 -4.40 -2.97
CA ARG A 137 16.06 -5.34 -2.04
C ARG A 137 15.91 -4.77 -0.63
N ASP A 138 16.79 -3.84 -0.21
CA ASP A 138 16.75 -3.25 1.13
C ASP A 138 15.48 -2.40 1.32
N PRO A 139 14.55 -2.79 2.22
CA PRO A 139 13.31 -2.05 2.47
C PRO A 139 13.51 -0.60 2.87
N ARG A 140 14.59 -0.28 3.60
CA ARG A 140 14.87 1.05 4.12
C ARG A 140 15.21 2.00 2.98
N VAL A 141 16.04 1.53 2.04
CA VAL A 141 16.40 2.25 0.82
C VAL A 141 15.16 2.44 -0.07
N ILE A 142 14.35 1.40 -0.23
CA ILE A 142 13.10 1.48 -0.99
C ILE A 142 12.18 2.56 -0.42
N GLN A 143 11.98 2.58 0.90
CA GLN A 143 11.09 3.53 1.55
C GLN A 143 11.58 4.98 1.42
N GLY A 144 12.87 5.22 1.64
CA GLY A 144 13.47 6.54 1.43
C GLY A 144 13.34 7.03 -0.01
N TYR A 145 13.64 6.16 -0.98
CA TYR A 145 13.53 6.49 -2.40
C TYR A 145 12.09 6.83 -2.82
N ILE A 146 11.10 6.03 -2.37
CA ILE A 146 9.69 6.25 -2.70
C ILE A 146 9.22 7.59 -2.10
N LYS A 147 9.53 7.88 -0.83
CA LYS A 147 9.15 9.14 -0.19
C LYS A 147 9.66 10.36 -0.94
N ILE A 148 10.95 10.37 -1.31
CA ILE A 148 11.54 11.46 -2.10
C ILE A 148 10.82 11.60 -3.43
N LYS A 149 10.54 10.48 -4.11
CA LYS A 149 9.86 10.51 -5.42
C LYS A 149 8.38 10.87 -5.35
N GLU A 150 7.71 10.67 -4.22
CA GLU A 150 6.35 11.15 -3.99
C GLU A 150 6.37 12.66 -3.74
N GLN A 151 7.27 13.14 -2.88
CA GLN A 151 7.47 14.57 -2.66
C GLN A 151 7.80 15.33 -3.95
N ASP A 152 8.78 14.84 -4.73
CA ASP A 152 9.16 15.44 -6.02
C ASP A 152 7.97 15.59 -6.97
N LYS A 153 7.03 14.62 -6.95
CA LYS A 153 5.84 14.66 -7.81
C LYS A 153 4.82 15.68 -7.30
N GLU A 154 4.60 15.72 -5.98
CA GLU A 154 3.71 16.69 -5.37
C GLU A 154 4.20 18.12 -5.60
N ASP A 155 5.51 18.36 -5.48
CA ASP A 155 6.10 19.68 -5.72
C ASP A 155 5.98 20.09 -7.19
N VAL A 156 6.12 19.16 -8.13
CA VAL A 156 5.84 19.42 -9.55
C VAL A 156 4.37 19.77 -9.79
N ASN A 157 3.44 19.05 -9.14
CA ASN A 157 2.01 19.32 -9.29
C ASN A 157 1.64 20.69 -8.71
N LYS A 158 2.17 21.05 -7.53
CA LYS A 158 1.97 22.38 -6.93
C LYS A 158 2.47 23.48 -7.86
N LEU A 159 3.67 23.31 -8.41
CA LEU A 159 4.21 24.25 -9.39
C LEU A 159 3.31 24.37 -10.63
N LEU A 160 2.64 23.30 -11.07
CA LEU A 160 1.71 23.38 -12.21
C LEU A 160 0.39 24.10 -11.87
N GLU A 161 -0.04 24.07 -10.61
CA GLU A 161 -1.31 24.66 -10.14
C GLU A 161 -1.18 26.12 -9.70
N GLU A 162 0.03 26.59 -9.37
CA GLU A 162 0.25 27.97 -8.91
C GLU A 162 0.09 29.02 -10.03
N ASP A 163 -0.67 30.08 -9.74
CA ASP A 163 -0.82 31.22 -10.65
C ASP A 163 0.55 31.87 -10.92
N THR A 164 0.95 31.93 -12.19
CA THR A 164 2.23 32.52 -12.65
C THR A 164 2.43 33.97 -12.19
N SER A 165 1.34 34.67 -11.86
CA SER A 165 1.36 36.07 -11.38
C SER A 165 1.87 36.24 -9.94
N LYS A 166 2.00 35.15 -9.17
CA LYS A 166 2.44 35.17 -7.77
C LYS A 166 3.92 34.81 -7.59
N ILE A 167 4.60 34.38 -8.66
CA ILE A 167 5.98 33.90 -8.60
C ILE A 167 6.93 35.05 -8.93
N ASN A 168 7.67 35.51 -7.91
CA ASN A 168 8.65 36.60 -8.06
C ASN A 168 10.06 36.10 -8.42
N ASN A 169 10.29 34.78 -8.41
CA ASN A 169 11.58 34.17 -8.70
C ASN A 169 11.69 33.74 -10.17
N LEU A 170 12.69 34.26 -10.88
CA LEU A 170 12.88 34.00 -12.32
C LEU A 170 13.14 32.51 -12.63
N GLU A 171 13.93 31.82 -11.81
CA GLU A 171 14.27 30.40 -12.00
C GLU A 171 13.05 29.48 -11.82
N GLU A 172 12.15 29.83 -10.90
CA GLU A 172 10.93 29.08 -10.61
C GLU A 172 9.89 29.26 -11.72
N LEU A 173 9.76 30.48 -12.25
CA LEU A 173 8.97 30.77 -13.45
C LEU A 173 9.44 29.98 -14.67
N GLU A 174 10.76 29.92 -14.91
CA GLU A 174 11.31 29.14 -16.03
C GLU A 174 11.05 27.65 -15.88
N LYS A 175 11.21 27.10 -14.67
CA LYS A 175 10.93 25.70 -14.35
C LYS A 175 9.45 25.38 -14.57
N GLN A 176 8.55 26.24 -14.10
CA GLN A 176 7.11 26.10 -14.29
C GLN A 176 6.71 26.16 -15.77
N LYS A 177 7.24 27.14 -16.52
CA LYS A 177 7.00 27.28 -17.97
C LYS A 177 7.44 26.02 -18.72
N LYS A 178 8.59 25.44 -18.36
CA LYS A 178 9.10 24.21 -18.96
C LYS A 178 8.21 23.01 -18.63
N LEU A 179 7.69 22.91 -17.41
CA LEU A 179 6.74 21.87 -17.01
C LEU A 179 5.43 21.96 -17.82
N LEU A 180 4.84 23.16 -17.93
CA LEU A 180 3.62 23.39 -18.72
C LEU A 180 3.81 23.09 -20.21
N GLN A 181 4.95 23.47 -20.79
CA GLN A 181 5.29 23.13 -22.18
C GLN A 181 5.36 21.61 -22.40
N LEU A 182 5.96 20.87 -21.47
CA LEU A 182 6.02 19.41 -21.55
C LEU A 182 4.62 18.78 -21.43
N GLU A 183 3.75 19.33 -20.59
CA GLU A 183 2.37 18.89 -20.45
C GLU A 183 1.56 19.13 -21.73
N LEU A 184 1.67 20.32 -22.33
CA LEU A 184 1.07 20.63 -23.62
C LEU A 184 1.53 19.67 -24.72
N ALA A 185 2.84 19.46 -24.85
CA ALA A 185 3.38 18.53 -25.85
C ALA A 185 2.84 17.09 -25.65
N ASN A 186 2.68 16.65 -24.40
CA ASN A 186 2.08 15.36 -24.08
C ASN A 186 0.59 15.30 -24.45
N LEU A 187 -0.17 16.36 -24.18
CA LEU A 187 -1.58 16.48 -24.54
C LEU A 187 -1.78 16.48 -26.05
N GLU A 188 -1.00 17.24 -26.81
CA GLU A 188 -1.03 17.28 -28.27
C GLU A 188 -0.74 15.91 -28.86
N LYS A 189 0.33 15.23 -28.41
CA LYS A 189 0.65 13.87 -28.85
C LYS A 189 -0.49 12.90 -28.52
N SER A 190 -1.19 13.10 -27.41
CA SER A 190 -2.37 12.31 -27.04
C SER A 190 -3.59 12.61 -27.92
N GLN A 191 -3.83 13.87 -28.29
CA GLN A 191 -4.87 14.28 -29.22
C GLN A 191 -4.61 13.70 -30.62
N GLN A 192 -3.37 13.76 -31.12
CA GLN A 192 -2.99 13.19 -32.41
C GLN A 192 -3.24 11.68 -32.46
N ARG A 193 -2.91 10.94 -31.38
CA ARG A 193 -3.24 9.51 -31.27
C ARG A 193 -4.75 9.24 -31.29
N ARG A 194 -5.57 10.12 -30.69
CA ARG A 194 -7.03 10.01 -30.72
C ARG A 194 -7.60 10.30 -32.10
N ALA A 195 -7.12 11.36 -32.77
CA ALA A 195 -7.52 11.71 -34.13
C ALA A 195 -7.19 10.58 -35.12
N ALA A 196 -5.99 9.99 -35.05
CA ALA A 196 -5.60 8.86 -35.90
C ALA A 196 -6.52 7.63 -35.70
N ARG A 197 -6.98 7.37 -34.46
CA ARG A 197 -7.94 6.29 -34.15
C ARG A 197 -9.35 6.60 -34.67
N GLN A 198 -9.77 7.86 -34.71
CA GLN A 198 -11.06 8.25 -35.27
C GLN A 198 -11.06 8.20 -36.80
N ASN A 199 -9.98 8.66 -37.45
CA ASN A 199 -9.84 8.62 -38.90
C ASN A 199 -9.81 7.18 -39.44
N SER A 200 -9.12 6.27 -38.72
CA SER A 200 -9.12 4.84 -39.06
C SER A 200 -10.46 4.12 -38.84
N LYS A 201 -11.35 4.66 -37.99
CA LYS A 201 -12.74 4.15 -37.86
C LYS A 201 -13.66 4.70 -38.95
N ARG A 202 -13.50 5.96 -39.35
CA ARG A 202 -14.32 6.59 -40.41
C ARG A 202 -14.05 6.01 -41.80
N ASN A 203 -12.79 5.74 -42.15
CA ASN A 203 -12.44 5.20 -43.47
C ASN A 203 -12.63 3.68 -43.63
N GLY A 204 -13.04 2.95 -42.58
CA GLY A 204 -13.19 1.48 -42.61
C GLY A 204 -14.64 0.97 -42.64
N GLY A 205 -15.63 1.85 -42.85
CA GLY A 205 -17.05 1.57 -42.57
C GLY A 205 -18.04 1.68 -43.73
N ALA A 206 -17.60 1.68 -44.99
CA ALA A 206 -18.52 1.84 -46.13
C ALA A 206 -18.12 0.98 -47.33
N THR A 207 -18.53 -0.29 -47.33
CA THR A 207 -18.82 -1.10 -48.54
C THR A 207 -19.34 -2.46 -48.09
N ARG A 208 -20.68 -2.60 -48.01
CA ARG A 208 -21.37 -3.90 -48.02
C ARG A 208 -22.27 -3.90 -49.24
N THR A 209 -21.78 -4.45 -50.34
CA THR A 209 -22.62 -4.91 -51.45
C THR A 209 -22.91 -6.39 -51.25
N GLU A 210 -24.15 -6.74 -51.54
CA GLU A 210 -24.79 -8.03 -51.34
C GLU A 210 -24.42 -9.03 -52.44
N ASN A 211 -24.72 -10.31 -52.18
CA ASN A 211 -24.68 -11.48 -53.08
C ASN A 211 -23.32 -12.16 -53.34
N SER A 212 -23.13 -13.34 -52.74
CA SER A 212 -22.92 -14.57 -53.52
C SER A 212 -23.10 -15.82 -52.65
N VAL A 213 -23.52 -16.86 -53.34
CA VAL A 213 -24.12 -18.13 -52.92
C VAL A 213 -23.03 -19.13 -52.49
N ASP A 214 -23.48 -20.07 -51.65
CA ASP A 214 -22.90 -21.33 -51.22
C ASP A 214 -22.13 -22.16 -52.28
N ASN A 215 -20.97 -22.71 -51.91
CA ASN A 215 -20.66 -24.14 -52.01
C ASN A 215 -19.31 -24.50 -51.37
N GLY A 216 -19.25 -25.68 -50.74
CA GLY A 216 -18.15 -26.13 -49.89
C GLY A 216 -17.09 -27.05 -50.54
N SER A 217 -16.49 -27.85 -49.66
CA SER A 217 -15.49 -28.92 -49.82
C SER A 217 -13.99 -28.55 -49.64
N ASP A 218 -13.49 -28.93 -48.46
CA ASP A 218 -12.39 -29.86 -48.16
C ASP A 218 -10.96 -29.71 -48.75
N LEU A 219 -10.03 -29.71 -47.79
CA LEU A 219 -8.76 -30.46 -47.72
C LEU A 219 -7.40 -29.79 -48.03
N ALA A 220 -6.55 -29.81 -46.99
CA ALA A 220 -5.08 -29.95 -46.94
C ALA A 220 -4.12 -28.81 -47.35
N GLY A 221 -3.11 -28.57 -46.48
CA GLY A 221 -1.72 -28.33 -46.91
C GLY A 221 -1.09 -26.95 -46.68
N VAL A 222 -0.38 -26.82 -45.54
CA VAL A 222 0.91 -26.12 -45.27
C VAL A 222 1.39 -25.02 -46.26
N THR A 223 1.66 -23.80 -45.76
CA THR A 223 2.98 -23.10 -45.78
C THR A 223 2.88 -21.64 -45.29
N ASP A 224 3.99 -21.17 -44.71
CA ASP A 224 4.24 -19.84 -44.17
C ASP A 224 4.19 -18.68 -45.20
N GLY A 225 3.74 -17.51 -44.74
CA GLY A 225 4.24 -16.23 -45.23
C GLY A 225 3.24 -15.24 -45.86
N LYS A 226 2.91 -14.20 -45.07
CA LYS A 226 2.47 -12.83 -45.45
C LYS A 226 1.07 -12.59 -46.08
N ALA A 227 0.41 -11.66 -45.39
CA ALA A 227 -0.49 -10.59 -45.85
C ALA A 227 -2.02 -10.80 -45.77
N ALA A 228 -2.68 -9.67 -45.51
CA ALA A 228 -4.11 -9.36 -45.64
C ALA A 228 -5.09 -9.72 -44.49
N ARG A 229 -5.43 -8.66 -43.72
CA ARG A 229 -6.78 -8.36 -43.17
C ARG A 229 -7.85 -8.56 -44.27
N ASN A 230 -9.10 -8.99 -44.09
CA ASN A 230 -10.07 -8.98 -42.98
C ASN A 230 -11.21 -9.96 -43.33
N LYS A 231 -11.74 -10.75 -42.39
CA LYS A 231 -13.19 -11.06 -42.34
C LYS A 231 -13.59 -11.53 -40.95
N GLY A 232 -14.50 -10.79 -40.31
CA GLY A 232 -15.19 -11.15 -39.07
C GLY A 232 -14.30 -11.20 -37.83
N LYS A 233 -14.40 -10.20 -36.94
CA LYS A 233 -14.02 -10.41 -35.53
C LYS A 233 -15.04 -11.37 -34.93
N ASN A 234 -14.88 -12.66 -35.21
CA ASN A 234 -15.43 -13.70 -34.38
C ASN A 234 -14.76 -13.51 -33.02
N THR A 235 -15.47 -12.89 -32.09
CA THR A 235 -15.02 -12.81 -30.72
C THR A 235 -15.05 -14.24 -30.17
N THR A 236 -13.90 -14.91 -30.23
CA THR A 236 -13.65 -16.22 -29.61
C THR A 236 -13.91 -16.23 -28.10
N ARG A 237 -14.25 -15.07 -27.50
CA ARG A 237 -14.76 -15.01 -26.12
C ARG A 237 -16.13 -15.67 -26.02
N ARG A 238 -16.20 -16.60 -25.07
CA ARG A 238 -17.44 -17.16 -24.52
C ARG A 238 -18.11 -16.14 -23.59
N CYS A 239 -19.41 -16.01 -23.71
CA CYS A 239 -20.23 -15.23 -22.78
C CYS A 239 -20.17 -15.87 -21.38
N ALA A 240 -19.84 -15.08 -20.35
CA ALA A 240 -19.73 -15.59 -18.98
C ALA A 240 -21.08 -16.00 -18.34
N THR A 241 -22.21 -15.73 -19.00
CA THR A 241 -23.56 -16.06 -18.49
C THR A 241 -24.20 -17.23 -19.22
N CYS A 242 -24.09 -17.32 -20.55
CA CYS A 242 -24.67 -18.42 -21.33
C CYS A 242 -23.64 -19.36 -21.98
N GLY A 243 -22.33 -19.10 -21.85
CA GLY A 243 -21.25 -19.94 -22.38
C GLY A 243 -21.05 -19.91 -23.90
N GLN A 244 -21.96 -19.31 -24.66
CA GLN A 244 -21.88 -19.24 -26.12
C GLN A 244 -20.81 -18.25 -26.60
N ILE A 245 -20.15 -18.59 -27.72
CA ILE A 245 -19.11 -17.79 -28.36
C ILE A 245 -19.80 -16.75 -29.26
N GLY A 246 -19.22 -15.55 -29.37
CA GLY A 246 -19.71 -14.52 -30.30
C GLY A 246 -20.32 -13.28 -29.64
N HIS A 247 -20.53 -13.28 -28.32
CA HIS A 247 -21.01 -12.11 -27.57
C HIS A 247 -20.50 -12.10 -26.11
N ILE A 248 -20.57 -10.94 -25.46
CA ILE A 248 -20.21 -10.76 -24.04
C ILE A 248 -21.47 -10.59 -23.19
N ARG A 249 -21.34 -10.81 -21.87
CA ARG A 249 -22.44 -10.79 -20.87
C ARG A 249 -23.33 -9.53 -20.86
N THR A 250 -22.87 -8.42 -21.41
CA THR A 250 -23.61 -7.15 -21.49
C THR A 250 -24.29 -6.92 -22.83
N ASN A 251 -24.24 -7.89 -23.75
CA ASN A 251 -24.87 -7.78 -25.06
C ASN A 251 -26.28 -8.41 -25.04
N LYS A 252 -27.26 -7.70 -25.61
CA LYS A 252 -28.67 -8.13 -25.76
C LYS A 252 -28.85 -9.40 -26.62
N SER A 253 -27.83 -9.77 -27.38
CA SER A 253 -27.77 -11.04 -28.12
C SER A 253 -27.57 -12.26 -27.22
N CYS A 254 -27.28 -12.07 -25.92
CA CYS A 254 -27.25 -13.17 -24.98
C CYS A 254 -28.67 -13.67 -24.72
N PRO A 255 -28.97 -14.97 -24.91
CA PRO A 255 -30.30 -15.52 -24.62
C PRO A 255 -30.70 -15.42 -23.15
N MET A 256 -29.73 -15.17 -22.25
CA MET A 256 -29.92 -14.96 -20.81
C MET A 256 -29.75 -13.48 -20.41
N TYR A 257 -29.91 -12.53 -21.34
CA TYR A 257 -29.71 -11.10 -21.07
C TYR A 257 -30.76 -10.51 -20.12
N SER A 258 -32.03 -10.91 -20.25
CA SER A 258 -33.14 -10.38 -19.43
C SER A 258 -33.21 -10.98 -18.02
N SER A 259 -32.53 -12.09 -17.75
CA SER A 259 -32.51 -12.73 -16.43
C SER A 259 -31.77 -11.93 -15.35
N LYS A 260 -31.24 -10.75 -15.69
CA LYS A 260 -30.51 -9.86 -14.77
C LYS A 260 -31.38 -8.96 -13.91
N ASP A 261 -32.66 -8.81 -14.25
CA ASP A 261 -33.55 -7.91 -13.49
C ASP A 261 -34.24 -8.59 -12.30
N ASN A 262 -33.83 -9.80 -11.92
CA ASN A 262 -34.36 -10.46 -10.72
C ASN A 262 -33.22 -11.08 -9.87
N PRO A 263 -32.85 -10.49 -8.73
CA PRO A 263 -31.83 -11.04 -7.84
C PRO A 263 -32.48 -12.12 -6.97
N ALA A 264 -32.65 -13.31 -7.52
CA ALA A 264 -32.92 -14.50 -6.73
C ALA A 264 -31.78 -15.51 -6.98
N SER A 265 -30.78 -15.46 -6.12
CA SER A 265 -29.77 -16.50 -6.00
C SER A 265 -30.43 -17.84 -5.65
N PRO A 266 -29.90 -18.95 -6.14
CA PRO A 266 -29.72 -20.07 -5.22
C PRO A 266 -28.36 -20.77 -5.36
N LYS A 267 -27.80 -21.04 -4.18
CA LYS A 267 -26.86 -22.09 -3.73
C LYS A 267 -25.60 -22.35 -4.54
#